data_AF-A0A0C9T8N0-F1
#
_entry.id   AF-A0A0C9T8N0-F1
#
_cell.length_a   1.000
_cell.length_b   1.000
_cell.length_c   1.000
_cell.angle_alpha   90.00
_cell.angle_beta   90.00
_cell.angle_gamma   90.00
#
_symmetry.space_group_name_H-M   'P 1'
#
loop_
_entity.id
_entity.type
_entity.pdbx_description
1 polymer ?
#
loop_
_entity_poly.entity_id
_entity_poly.type
_entity_poly.pdbx_seq_one_letter_code
_entity_poly.pdbx_strand_id
1 'polypeptide(L)'
;TVYEAEAVGLCLAAQLLIISRDLEAPIEIYVDNQAVIRSGDKFESKSGYYLMDHFRKAIRRLRRKMKLKRGDITVRWISGHEGVDGNERADEEAKLAAKGRANNSLRKRLPTFLREGSLPVSTPAIKQVQKDTTKKRWGR
;
A
#
# COMPACT_ATOMS: atom_id res chain seq x y z
N THR A 1 6.13 -7.52 -5.05
CA THR A 1 7.12 -6.48 -5.46
C THR A 1 7.06 -5.32 -4.49
N VAL A 2 8.08 -4.44 -4.45
CA VAL A 2 8.05 -3.24 -3.59
C VAL A 2 6.81 -2.39 -3.91
N TYR A 3 6.52 -2.15 -5.19
CA TYR A 3 5.34 -1.40 -5.63
C TYR A 3 4.00 -1.96 -5.10
N GLU A 4 3.80 -3.27 -5.11
CA GLU A 4 2.58 -3.87 -4.54
C GLU A 4 2.51 -3.76 -3.03
N ALA A 5 3.64 -3.88 -2.33
CA ALA A 5 3.69 -3.73 -0.88
C ALA A 5 3.22 -2.33 -0.46
N GLU A 6 3.66 -1.29 -1.18
CA GLU A 6 3.20 0.07 -0.97
C GLU A 6 1.73 0.28 -1.30
N ALA A 7 1.25 -0.26 -2.43
CA ALA A 7 -0.14 -0.14 -2.81
C ALA A 7 -1.06 -0.88 -1.81
N VAL A 8 -0.58 -1.97 -1.21
CA VAL A 8 -1.21 -2.61 -0.04
C VAL A 8 -1.16 -1.69 1.18
N GLY A 9 -0.03 -1.07 1.48
CA GLY A 9 0.13 -0.08 2.56
C GLY A 9 -0.90 1.05 2.47
N LEU A 10 -1.09 1.63 1.28
CA LEU A 10 -2.15 2.62 1.01
C LEU A 10 -3.56 2.08 1.28
N CYS A 11 -3.84 0.85 0.85
CA CYS A 11 -5.12 0.21 1.14
C CYS A 11 -5.34 -0.02 2.64
N LEU A 12 -4.28 -0.37 3.38
CA LEU A 12 -4.33 -0.54 4.83
C LEU A 12 -4.53 0.80 5.53
N ALA A 13 -3.84 1.87 5.10
CA ALA A 13 -4.07 3.23 5.60
C ALA A 13 -5.54 3.66 5.41
N ALA A 14 -6.11 3.46 4.22
CA ALA A 14 -7.52 3.74 3.98
C ALA A 14 -8.45 2.89 4.86
N GLN A 15 -8.10 1.63 5.11
CA GLN A 15 -8.86 0.74 5.99
C GLN A 15 -8.80 1.19 7.45
N LEU A 16 -7.63 1.64 7.94
CA LEU A 16 -7.47 2.23 9.26
C LEU A 16 -8.40 3.44 9.41
N LEU A 17 -8.40 4.35 8.44
CA LEU A 17 -9.32 5.49 8.44
C LEU A 17 -10.80 5.05 8.47
N ILE A 18 -11.16 3.99 7.75
CA ILE A 18 -12.55 3.50 7.74
C ILE A 18 -13.01 2.97 9.11
N ILE A 19 -12.10 2.33 9.87
CA ILE A 19 -12.41 1.71 11.17
C ILE A 19 -12.19 2.67 12.36
N SER A 20 -11.41 3.73 12.18
CA SER A 20 -11.24 4.80 13.16
C SER A 20 -12.57 5.52 13.42
N ARG A 21 -12.81 5.87 14.68
CA ARG A 21 -14.06 6.54 15.13
C ARG A 21 -13.90 8.05 15.21
N ASP A 22 -12.70 8.51 15.55
CA ASP A 22 -12.39 9.92 15.80
C ASP A 22 -11.44 10.43 14.74
N LEU A 23 -11.98 10.71 13.55
CA LEU A 23 -11.21 11.28 12.45
C LEU A 23 -11.57 12.75 12.27
N GLU A 24 -10.55 13.60 12.38
CA GLU A 24 -10.64 15.03 12.07
C GLU A 24 -10.03 15.29 10.68
N ALA A 25 -10.59 16.26 9.97
CA ALA A 25 -10.09 16.69 8.68
C ALA A 25 -9.27 17.99 8.84
N PRO A 26 -8.23 18.23 8.01
CA PRO A 26 -7.82 17.42 6.86
C PRO A 26 -6.98 16.20 7.24
N ILE A 27 -7.14 15.13 6.46
CA ILE A 27 -6.38 13.89 6.60
C ILE A 27 -5.24 13.89 5.57
N GLU A 28 -4.02 13.63 6.03
CA GLU A 28 -2.85 13.49 5.16
C GLU A 28 -2.30 12.06 5.26
N ILE A 29 -2.08 11.44 4.10
CA ILE A 29 -1.46 10.12 3.98
C ILE A 29 -0.09 10.32 3.35
N TYR A 30 0.98 9.96 4.07
CA TYR A 30 2.34 10.07 3.58
C TYR A 30 2.84 8.73 3.04
N VAL A 31 3.59 8.78 1.95
CA VAL A 31 4.20 7.61 1.29
C VAL A 31 5.62 7.98 0.85
N ASP A 32 6.60 7.14 1.15
CA ASP A 32 8.01 7.38 0.82
C ASP A 32 8.44 6.81 -0.54
N ASN A 33 7.65 5.89 -1.11
CA ASN A 33 8.00 5.27 -2.38
C ASN A 33 7.67 6.12 -3.61
N GLN A 34 8.72 6.69 -4.20
CA GLN A 34 8.68 7.53 -5.39
C GLN A 34 7.98 6.86 -6.61
N ALA A 35 7.92 5.53 -6.69
CA ALA A 35 7.28 4.81 -7.79
C ALA A 35 5.74 4.86 -7.76
N VAL A 36 5.14 4.95 -6.57
CA VAL A 36 3.68 4.98 -6.37
C VAL A 36 3.08 6.32 -6.76
N ILE A 37 3.86 7.39 -6.61
CA ILE A 37 3.42 8.75 -6.93
C ILE A 37 3.67 9.06 -8.42
N ARG A 38 4.80 8.62 -9.00
CA ARG A 38 5.05 8.74 -10.45
C ARG A 38 4.02 8.00 -11.31
N SER A 39 3.43 6.92 -10.79
CA SER A 39 2.35 6.17 -11.44
C SER A 39 0.95 6.77 -11.22
N GLY A 40 0.82 7.80 -10.39
CA GLY A 40 -0.37 8.63 -10.27
C GLY A 40 -0.55 9.60 -11.44
N ASP A 41 0.56 10.10 -12.00
CA ASP A 41 0.57 11.12 -13.08
C ASP A 41 0.79 10.54 -14.50
N LYS A 42 1.42 9.37 -14.65
CA LYS A 42 1.52 8.65 -15.93
C LYS A 42 1.04 7.21 -15.77
N PHE A 43 -0.21 6.99 -16.17
CA PHE A 43 -0.86 5.68 -16.18
C PHE A 43 -0.42 4.85 -17.39
N GLU A 44 0.69 4.13 -17.25
CA GLU A 44 0.98 3.00 -18.14
C GLU A 44 0.81 1.68 -17.39
N SER A 45 -0.20 0.93 -17.83
CA SER A 45 -0.44 -0.51 -17.74
C SER A 45 0.57 -1.33 -16.92
N LYS A 46 0.51 -1.26 -15.58
CA LYS A 46 1.28 -2.14 -14.68
C LYS A 46 0.44 -2.74 -13.56
N SER A 47 0.87 -3.93 -13.15
CA SER A 47 0.26 -4.96 -12.30
C SER A 47 -0.25 -4.59 -10.89
N GLY A 48 -0.37 -3.31 -10.52
CA GLY A 48 -1.03 -2.91 -9.26
C GLY A 48 -2.13 -1.89 -9.46
N TYR A 49 -2.65 -1.75 -10.68
CA TYR A 49 -3.84 -0.94 -10.97
C TYR A 49 -5.04 -1.38 -10.13
N TYR A 50 -5.20 -2.69 -9.90
CA TYR A 50 -6.30 -3.21 -9.08
C TYR A 50 -6.20 -2.77 -7.61
N LEU A 51 -5.00 -2.77 -7.02
CA LEU A 51 -4.78 -2.25 -5.66
C LEU A 51 -5.06 -0.76 -5.58
N MET A 52 -4.62 0.02 -6.57
CA MET A 52 -4.91 1.44 -6.62
C MET A 52 -6.40 1.73 -6.84
N ASP A 53 -7.13 0.87 -7.56
CA ASP A 53 -8.58 0.95 -7.68
C ASP A 53 -9.27 0.63 -6.34
N HIS A 54 -8.81 -0.39 -5.60
CA HIS A 54 -9.28 -0.66 -4.24
C HIS A 54 -9.06 0.53 -3.31
N PHE A 55 -7.88 1.13 -3.34
CA PHE A 55 -7.56 2.34 -2.58
C PHE A 55 -8.49 3.50 -2.95
N ARG A 56 -8.64 3.80 -4.25
CA ARG A 56 -9.54 4.87 -4.72
C ARG A 56 -10.99 4.64 -4.32
N LYS A 57 -11.48 3.41 -4.40
CA LYS A 57 -12.83 3.02 -3.96
C LYS A 57 -12.98 3.22 -2.45
N ALA A 58 -11.98 2.85 -1.66
CA ALA A 58 -11.96 3.05 -0.21
C ALA A 58 -12.01 4.54 0.17
N ILE A 59 -11.15 5.37 -0.43
CA ILE A 59 -11.15 6.83 -0.21
C ILE A 59 -12.47 7.46 -0.64
N ARG A 60 -13.04 7.06 -1.80
CA ARG A 60 -14.35 7.55 -2.24
C ARG A 60 -15.47 7.17 -1.25
N ARG A 61 -15.41 5.98 -0.66
CA ARG A 61 -16.36 5.55 0.38
C ARG A 61 -16.18 6.37 1.66
N LEU A 62 -14.96 6.59 2.08
CA LEU A 62 -14.62 7.40 3.26
C LEU A 62 -15.14 8.84 3.11
N ARG A 63 -14.87 9.48 1.96
CA ARG A 63 -15.36 10.83 1.67
C ARG A 63 -16.88 10.94 1.75
N ARG A 64 -17.61 9.96 1.21
CA ARG A 64 -19.08 9.92 1.29
C ARG A 64 -19.56 9.71 2.73
N LYS A 65 -18.95 8.78 3.48
CA LYS A 65 -19.32 8.47 4.86
C LYS A 65 -19.15 9.69 5.79
N MET A 66 -18.06 10.43 5.60
CA MET A 66 -17.68 11.57 6.44
C MET A 66 -18.07 12.94 5.86
N LYS A 67 -18.76 12.97 4.70
CA LYS A 67 -19.11 14.20 3.98
C LYS A 67 -17.90 15.12 3.68
N LEU A 68 -16.75 14.52 3.40
CA LEU A 68 -15.49 15.23 3.13
C LEU A 68 -15.42 15.71 1.67
N LYS A 69 -14.82 16.88 1.46
CA LYS A 69 -14.50 17.48 0.16
C LYS A 69 -13.27 16.79 -0.47
N ARG A 70 -13.00 17.11 -1.74
CA ARG A 70 -11.86 16.54 -2.49
C ARG A 70 -10.49 16.88 -1.86
N GLY A 71 -10.37 18.04 -1.22
CA GLY A 71 -9.13 18.49 -0.58
C GLY A 71 -8.90 17.95 0.83
N ASP A 72 -9.92 17.39 1.47
CA ASP A 72 -9.86 16.99 2.88
C ASP A 72 -9.07 15.69 3.11
N ILE A 73 -8.74 14.97 2.03
CA ILE A 73 -7.85 13.82 2.07
C ILE A 73 -6.80 14.00 0.98
N THR A 74 -5.55 14.13 1.39
CA THR A 74 -4.40 14.28 0.49
C THR A 74 -3.42 13.12 0.68
N VAL A 75 -2.76 12.74 -0.42
CA VAL A 75 -1.64 11.79 -0.38
C VAL A 75 -0.40 12.59 -0.75
N ARG A 76 0.62 12.56 0.11
CA ARG A 76 1.87 13.33 -0.04
C ARG A 76 3.06 12.39 -0.09
N TRP A 77 4.06 12.79 -0.88
CA TRP A 77 5.36 12.14 -0.87
C TRP A 77 6.17 12.63 0.33
N ILE A 78 6.93 11.73 0.96
CA ILE A 78 7.97 12.09 1.93
C ILE A 78 9.28 11.38 1.57
N SER A 79 10.40 11.91 2.02
CA SER A 79 11.68 11.23 1.85
C SER A 79 11.73 10.02 2.80
N GLY A 80 12.08 8.85 2.25
CA GLY A 80 12.35 7.67 3.05
C GLY A 80 13.72 7.79 3.73
N HIS A 81 13.83 7.30 4.97
CA HIS A 81 15.09 7.24 5.73
C HIS A 81 15.68 8.59 6.20
N GLU A 82 14.87 9.64 6.33
CA GLU A 82 15.29 10.93 6.91
C GLU A 82 14.94 11.10 8.40
N GLY A 83 14.68 10.03 9.15
CA GLY A 83 14.37 10.16 10.58
C GLY A 83 12.94 10.59 10.89
N VAL A 84 12.00 10.48 9.93
CA VAL A 84 10.59 10.79 10.18
C VAL A 84 9.97 9.66 10.99
N ASP A 85 9.80 9.89 12.30
CA ASP A 85 9.31 8.90 13.27
C ASP A 85 8.09 8.10 12.78
N GLY A 86 7.09 8.79 12.21
CA GLY A 86 5.90 8.14 11.68
C GLY A 86 6.16 7.18 10.51
N ASN A 87 7.11 7.53 9.63
CA ASN A 87 7.50 6.68 8.50
C ASN A 87 8.32 5.47 8.97
N GLU A 88 9.24 5.69 9.90
CA GLU A 88 10.09 4.63 10.46
C GLU A 88 9.24 3.58 11.18
N ARG A 89 8.29 4.02 12.00
CA ARG A 89 7.33 3.12 12.67
C ARG A 89 6.48 2.35 11.67
N ALA A 90 6.03 2.97 10.58
CA ALA A 90 5.26 2.29 9.54
C ALA A 90 6.10 1.20 8.84
N ASP A 91 7.37 1.48 8.55
CA ASP A 91 8.31 0.52 7.96
C ASP A 91 8.66 -0.63 8.93
N GLU A 92 8.84 -0.34 10.22
CA GLU A 92 9.03 -1.36 11.25
C GLU A 92 7.85 -2.33 11.32
N GLU A 93 6.62 -1.81 11.35
CA GLU A 93 5.40 -2.64 11.35
C GLU A 93 5.27 -3.46 10.06
N ALA A 94 5.60 -2.88 8.92
CA ALA A 94 5.62 -3.60 7.64
C ALA A 94 6.63 -4.75 7.65
N LYS A 95 7.84 -4.50 8.18
CA LYS A 95 8.90 -5.52 8.35
C LYS A 95 8.46 -6.61 9.34
N LEU A 96 7.80 -6.25 10.44
CA LEU A 96 7.28 -7.20 11.42
C LEU A 96 6.21 -8.12 10.81
N ALA A 97 5.26 -7.55 10.07
CA ALA A 97 4.24 -8.31 9.34
C ALA A 97 4.86 -9.26 8.29
N ALA A 98 5.93 -8.83 7.64
CA ALA A 98 6.65 -9.67 6.67
C ALA A 98 7.36 -10.88 7.30
N LYS A 99 7.69 -10.85 8.61
CA LYS A 99 8.35 -11.97 9.32
C LYS A 99 7.44 -13.19 9.50
N GLY A 100 6.12 -13.04 9.44
CA GLY A 100 5.22 -14.18 9.53
C GLY A 100 3.77 -13.82 9.82
N ARG A 101 2.85 -14.73 9.48
CA ARG A 101 1.40 -14.53 9.64
C ARG A 101 0.95 -14.26 11.08
N ALA A 102 1.71 -14.69 12.07
CA ALA A 102 1.43 -14.44 13.48
C ALA A 102 1.54 -12.94 13.85
N ASN A 103 2.34 -12.18 13.12
CA ASN A 103 2.54 -10.74 13.33
C ASN A 103 1.55 -9.89 12.52
N ASN A 104 0.66 -10.52 11.74
CA ASN A 104 -0.31 -9.80 10.92
C ASN A 104 -1.53 -9.39 11.75
N SER A 105 -2.15 -8.28 11.35
CA SER A 105 -3.47 -7.89 11.84
C SER A 105 -4.50 -8.99 11.68
N LEU A 106 -5.46 -9.04 12.61
CA LEU A 106 -6.62 -9.94 12.53
C LEU A 106 -7.33 -9.83 11.17
N ARG A 107 -7.68 -10.96 10.55
CA ARG A 107 -8.36 -10.99 9.24
C ARG A 107 -9.60 -10.10 9.17
N LYS A 108 -10.38 -10.01 10.25
CA LYS A 108 -11.59 -9.18 10.33
C LYS A 108 -11.29 -7.67 10.19
N ARG A 109 -10.09 -7.22 10.53
CA ARG A 109 -9.65 -5.82 10.44
C ARG A 109 -9.04 -5.46 9.08
N LEU A 110 -8.58 -6.46 8.32
CA LEU A 110 -8.02 -6.27 6.98
C LEU A 110 -9.10 -5.94 5.93
N PRO A 111 -8.75 -5.25 4.83
CA PRO A 111 -9.60 -5.15 3.64
C PRO A 111 -10.02 -6.53 3.14
N THR A 112 -11.25 -6.65 2.60
CA THR A 112 -11.81 -7.95 2.16
C THR A 112 -10.91 -8.68 1.17
N PHE A 113 -10.34 -7.97 0.19
CA PHE A 113 -9.45 -8.55 -0.81
C PHE A 113 -8.11 -9.08 -0.26
N LEU A 114 -7.74 -8.73 0.98
CA LEU A 114 -6.58 -9.29 1.69
C LEU A 114 -6.95 -10.45 2.64
N ARG A 115 -8.24 -10.80 2.74
CA ARG A 115 -8.70 -11.89 3.63
C ARG A 115 -8.70 -13.25 2.93
N GLU A 116 -8.94 -13.26 1.62
CA GLU A 116 -9.26 -14.47 0.84
C GLU A 116 -8.04 -15.23 0.33
N GLY A 117 -6.82 -14.70 0.48
CA GLY A 117 -5.60 -15.44 0.14
C GLY A 117 -4.49 -14.56 -0.38
N SER A 118 -3.57 -15.19 -1.11
CA SER A 118 -2.45 -14.51 -1.77
C SER A 118 -2.96 -13.53 -2.83
N LEU A 119 -2.39 -12.33 -2.85
CA LEU A 119 -2.61 -11.37 -3.93
C LEU A 119 -2.28 -12.00 -5.28
N PRO A 120 -3.00 -11.62 -6.36
CA PRO A 120 -2.63 -12.00 -7.72
C PRO A 120 -1.15 -11.68 -7.95
N VAL A 121 -0.37 -12.66 -8.41
CA VAL A 121 1.06 -12.46 -8.62
C VAL A 121 1.25 -11.45 -9.74
N SER A 122 1.84 -10.30 -9.43
CA SER A 122 2.13 -9.30 -10.46
C SER A 122 3.10 -9.80 -11.52
N THR A 123 2.89 -9.36 -12.77
CA THR A 123 3.83 -9.55 -13.88
C THR A 123 5.29 -9.17 -13.52
N PRO A 124 5.60 -8.05 -12.84
CA PRO A 124 6.93 -7.77 -12.32
C PRO A 124 7.41 -8.72 -11.22
N ALA A 125 6.54 -9.26 -10.34
CA ALA A 125 6.95 -10.33 -9.43
C ALA A 125 7.37 -11.59 -10.20
N ILE A 126 6.62 -11.96 -11.24
CA ILE A 126 6.96 -13.10 -12.11
C ILE A 126 8.29 -12.83 -12.84
N LYS A 127 8.48 -11.62 -13.41
CA LYS A 127 9.73 -11.23 -14.08
C LYS A 127 10.92 -11.20 -13.13
N GLN A 128 10.74 -10.79 -11.87
CA GLN A 128 11.79 -10.81 -10.85
C GLN A 128 12.17 -12.25 -10.49
N VAL A 129 11.18 -13.12 -10.25
CA VAL A 129 11.42 -14.56 -9.99
C VAL A 129 12.16 -15.21 -11.16
N GLN A 130 11.80 -14.88 -12.40
CA GLN A 130 12.47 -15.40 -13.59
C GLN A 130 13.90 -14.87 -13.72
N LYS A 131 14.14 -13.57 -13.44
CA LYS A 131 15.49 -12.99 -13.36
C LYS A 131 16.35 -13.66 -12.29
N ASP A 132 15.82 -13.85 -11.10
CA ASP A 132 16.55 -14.45 -9.98
C ASP A 132 16.88 -15.92 -10.25
N THR A 133 15.95 -16.66 -10.86
CA THR A 133 16.16 -18.05 -11.32
C THR A 133 17.23 -18.11 -12.40
N THR A 134 17.21 -17.18 -13.35
CA THR A 134 18.22 -17.10 -14.42
C THR A 134 19.59 -16.75 -13.82
N LYS A 135 19.67 -15.76 -12.93
CA LYS A 135 20.92 -15.37 -12.27
C LYS A 135 21.55 -16.52 -11.46
N LYS A 136 20.73 -17.33 -10.77
CA LYS A 136 21.21 -18.55 -10.09
C LYS A 136 21.74 -19.62 -11.04
N ARG A 137 21.15 -19.75 -12.23
CA ARG A 137 21.52 -20.76 -13.23
C ARG A 137 22.80 -20.39 -13.99
N TRP A 138 23.04 -19.11 -14.21
CA TRP A 138 24.18 -18.57 -14.96
C TRP A 138 25.34 -18.06 -14.07
N GLY A 139 25.20 -18.13 -12.74
CA GLY A 139 26.24 -17.80 -11.77
C GLY A 139 27.13 -18.99 -11.37
N ARG A 140 27.26 -20.00 -12.23
CA ARG A 140 28.25 -21.09 -12.13
C ARG A 140 29.35 -20.86 -13.15
#